data_AF-A0A286UTT4-F1
#
_entry.id   AF-A0A286UTT4-F1
#
_cell.length_a   1.000
_cell.length_b   1.000
_cell.length_c   1.000
_cell.angle_alpha   90.00
_cell.angle_beta   90.00
_cell.angle_gamma   90.00
#
_symmetry.space_group_name_H-M   'P 1'
#
loop_
_entity.id
_entity.type
_entity.pdbx_description
1 polymer ?
#
loop_
_entity_poly.entity_id
_entity_poly.type
_entity_poly.pdbx_seq_one_letter_code
_entity_poly.pdbx_strand_id
1 'polypeptide(L)'
;MCLGNRARAASDYVNGQLRTLYDNSLYYVEHHGTGSRPTETGIEYATCPAEFYGPGKHRHQRSTTDLTFFAKFGQPRVEFICNHELILKLNIIEGHYNLENQKVDPQQ
;
A
#
# COMPACT_ATOMS: atom_id res chain seq x y z
N MET A 1 6.56 -23.59 23.22
CA MET A 1 5.20 -23.62 22.63
C MET A 1 4.21 -23.30 23.72
N CYS A 2 3.47 -22.19 23.63
CA CYS A 2 2.49 -21.86 24.66
C CYS A 2 1.20 -22.65 24.40
N LEU A 3 0.82 -23.51 25.34
CA LEU A 3 -0.52 -24.10 25.40
C LEU A 3 -1.53 -22.95 25.54
N GLY A 4 -2.44 -22.80 24.59
CA GLY A 4 -3.35 -21.64 24.48
C GLY A 4 -2.94 -20.60 23.42
N ASN A 5 -1.78 -20.75 22.77
CA ASN A 5 -1.38 -19.88 21.67
C ASN A 5 -2.24 -20.12 20.42
N ARG A 6 -3.19 -19.22 20.16
CA ARG A 6 -3.99 -19.21 18.93
C ARG A 6 -3.34 -18.44 17.78
N ALA A 7 -2.04 -18.14 17.87
CA ALA A 7 -1.30 -17.41 16.85
C ALA A 7 -1.50 -17.96 15.44
N ARG A 8 -1.50 -19.29 15.26
CA ARG A 8 -1.72 -19.88 13.93
C ARG A 8 -3.10 -19.55 13.38
N ALA A 9 -4.16 -19.78 14.15
CA ALA A 9 -5.52 -19.49 13.71
C ALA A 9 -5.74 -17.99 13.44
N ALA A 10 -5.17 -17.12 14.28
CA ALA A 10 -5.20 -15.67 14.06
C ALA A 10 -4.42 -15.27 12.80
N SER A 11 -3.25 -15.87 12.58
CA SER A 11 -2.42 -15.67 11.40
C SER A 11 -3.17 -16.09 10.13
N ASP A 12 -3.78 -17.27 10.12
CA ASP A 12 -4.53 -17.77 8.95
C ASP A 12 -5.73 -16.87 8.65
N TYR A 13 -6.48 -16.44 9.67
CA TYR A 13 -7.62 -15.54 9.51
C TYR A 13 -7.22 -14.18 8.96
N VAL A 14 -6.26 -13.50 9.60
CA VAL A 14 -5.83 -12.15 9.19
C VAL A 14 -5.15 -12.19 7.82
N ASN A 15 -4.31 -13.18 7.54
CA ASN A 15 -3.70 -13.32 6.21
C ASN A 15 -4.71 -13.62 5.11
N GLY A 16 -5.79 -14.36 5.42
CA GLY A 16 -6.90 -14.55 4.50
C GLY A 16 -7.54 -13.21 4.12
N GLN A 17 -7.86 -12.38 5.12
CA GLN A 17 -8.43 -11.05 4.88
C GLN A 17 -7.48 -10.13 4.11
N LEU A 18 -6.20 -10.09 4.49
CA LEU A 18 -5.18 -9.29 3.82
C LEU A 18 -5.01 -9.69 2.35
N ARG A 19 -5.03 -11.00 2.05
CA ARG A 19 -4.98 -11.51 0.68
C ARG A 19 -6.18 -11.03 -0.12
N THR A 20 -7.40 -11.21 0.39
CA THR A 20 -8.61 -10.77 -0.30
C THR A 20 -8.61 -9.27 -0.56
N LEU A 21 -8.18 -8.45 0.41
CA LEU A 21 -8.07 -7.00 0.22
C LEU A 21 -7.04 -6.63 -0.85
N TYR A 22 -5.90 -7.33 -0.87
CA TYR A 22 -4.87 -7.14 -1.88
C TYR A 22 -5.34 -7.56 -3.27
N ASP A 23 -5.97 -8.72 -3.42
CA ASP A 23 -6.52 -9.21 -4.69
C ASP A 23 -7.59 -8.25 -5.24
N ASN A 24 -8.48 -7.76 -4.37
CA ASN A 24 -9.45 -6.73 -4.74
C ASN A 24 -8.75 -5.46 -5.22
N SER A 25 -7.69 -5.01 -4.53
CA SER A 25 -6.96 -3.81 -4.94
C SER A 25 -6.26 -3.98 -6.29
N LEU A 26 -5.72 -5.17 -6.59
CA LEU A 26 -5.17 -5.47 -7.91
C LEU A 26 -6.24 -5.40 -9.00
N TYR A 27 -7.44 -5.93 -8.73
CA TYR A 27 -8.57 -5.82 -9.65
C TYR A 27 -8.90 -4.34 -9.94
N TYR A 28 -8.96 -3.49 -8.90
CA TYR A 28 -9.20 -2.06 -9.07
C TYR A 28 -8.09 -1.37 -9.86
N VAL A 29 -6.82 -1.69 -9.61
CA VAL A 29 -5.68 -1.17 -10.37
C VAL A 29 -5.79 -1.54 -11.85
N GLU A 30 -6.14 -2.79 -12.15
CA GLU A 30 -6.26 -3.28 -13.53
C GLU A 30 -7.43 -2.62 -14.30
N HIS A 31 -8.57 -2.42 -13.64
CA HIS A 31 -9.80 -1.98 -14.31
C HIS A 31 -10.05 -0.47 -14.24
N HIS A 32 -9.45 0.21 -13.26
CA HIS A 32 -9.65 1.64 -13.01
C HIS A 32 -8.34 2.42 -12.87
N GLY A 33 -7.19 1.73 -12.91
CA GLY A 33 -5.88 2.37 -12.87
C GLY A 33 -5.60 3.18 -14.13
N THR A 34 -5.04 4.36 -13.93
CA THR A 34 -4.64 5.26 -15.03
C THR A 34 -3.11 5.35 -15.17
N GLY A 35 -2.36 4.53 -14.42
CA GLY A 35 -0.91 4.68 -14.26
C GLY A 35 -0.51 5.96 -13.51
N SER A 36 -1.46 6.59 -12.82
CA SER A 36 -1.29 7.85 -12.10
C SER A 36 -2.20 7.89 -10.88
N ARG A 37 -1.95 8.83 -9.96
CA ARG A 37 -2.76 8.98 -8.73
C ARG A 37 -4.24 9.14 -9.08
N PRO A 38 -5.14 8.30 -8.54
CA PRO A 38 -6.57 8.45 -8.75
C PRO A 38 -7.09 9.80 -8.24
N THR A 39 -8.05 10.39 -8.95
CA THR A 39 -8.78 11.58 -8.47
C THR A 39 -9.90 11.26 -7.50
N GLU A 40 -10.53 10.11 -7.70
CA GLU A 40 -11.65 9.69 -6.88
C GLU A 40 -11.11 8.99 -5.64
N THR A 41 -11.43 9.55 -4.47
CA THR A 41 -10.97 9.02 -3.19
C THR A 41 -11.37 7.56 -2.98
N GLY A 42 -12.53 7.13 -3.52
CA GLY A 42 -12.96 5.74 -3.47
C GLY A 42 -12.00 4.79 -4.21
N ILE A 43 -11.54 5.19 -5.38
CA ILE A 43 -10.56 4.42 -6.18
C ILE A 43 -9.19 4.47 -5.49
N GLU A 44 -8.78 5.63 -4.97
CA GLU A 44 -7.52 5.78 -4.24
C GLU A 44 -7.42 4.80 -3.06
N TYR A 45 -8.47 4.69 -2.23
CA TYR A 45 -8.50 3.73 -1.13
C TYR A 45 -8.59 2.27 -1.61
N ALA A 46 -9.32 2.02 -2.70
CA ALA A 46 -9.47 0.68 -3.24
C ALA A 46 -8.16 0.14 -3.84
N THR A 47 -7.32 0.98 -4.46
CA THR A 47 -6.04 0.57 -5.04
C THR A 47 -4.90 0.53 -4.03
N CYS A 48 -4.99 1.31 -2.94
CA CYS A 48 -3.93 1.52 -1.93
C CYS A 48 -3.18 0.25 -1.46
N PRO A 49 -3.82 -0.90 -1.18
CA PRO A 49 -3.10 -2.10 -0.75
C PRO A 49 -2.13 -2.67 -1.80
N ALA A 50 -2.36 -2.43 -3.09
CA ALA A 50 -1.48 -2.83 -4.19
C ALA A 50 -0.61 -1.66 -4.67
N GLU A 51 -1.19 -0.47 -4.82
CA GLU A 51 -0.50 0.73 -5.31
C GLU A 51 -0.85 1.94 -4.46
N PHE A 52 0.17 2.47 -3.78
CA PHE A 52 0.03 3.68 -2.99
C PHE A 52 0.62 4.89 -3.71
N TYR A 53 -0.18 5.94 -3.76
CA TYR A 53 0.12 7.19 -4.41
C TYR A 53 0.24 8.29 -3.35
N GLY A 54 1.47 8.74 -3.08
CA GLY A 54 1.74 9.81 -2.14
C GLY A 54 1.34 11.19 -2.66
N PRO A 55 1.54 12.25 -1.85
CA PRO A 55 1.32 13.62 -2.28
C PRO A 55 2.26 14.00 -3.44
N GLY A 56 1.87 14.98 -4.26
CA GLY A 56 2.68 15.45 -5.40
C GLY A 56 1.98 16.55 -6.19
N LYS A 57 2.75 17.31 -6.97
CA LYS A 57 2.21 18.33 -7.90
C LYS A 57 2.03 17.69 -9.27
N HIS A 58 0.82 17.65 -9.81
CA HIS A 58 0.63 17.25 -11.20
C HIS A 58 1.12 18.37 -12.13
N ARG A 59 2.26 18.19 -12.79
CA ARG A 59 2.75 19.15 -13.80
C ARG A 59 2.23 18.74 -15.18
N HIS A 60 1.09 19.27 -15.61
CA HIS A 60 0.46 19.11 -16.93
C HIS A 60 0.14 17.66 -17.40
N GLN A 61 0.90 16.65 -16.99
CA GLN A 61 0.69 15.23 -17.18
C GLN A 61 0.70 14.56 -15.80
N ARG A 62 -0.25 13.64 -15.56
CA ARG A 62 -0.30 12.89 -14.30
C ARG A 62 0.64 11.70 -14.41
N SER A 63 1.87 11.85 -13.94
CA SER A 63 2.84 10.75 -13.84
C SER A 63 3.07 10.37 -12.38
N THR A 64 3.33 9.09 -12.11
CA THR A 64 3.80 8.63 -10.80
C THR A 64 5.13 9.27 -10.42
N THR A 65 5.98 9.61 -11.40
CA THR A 65 7.28 10.27 -11.19
C THR A 65 7.15 11.64 -10.52
N ASP A 66 6.03 12.32 -10.70
CA ASP A 66 5.79 13.65 -10.09
C ASP A 66 5.34 13.56 -8.63
N LEU A 67 5.04 12.35 -8.16
CA LEU A 67 4.68 12.11 -6.76
C LEU A 67 5.92 12.11 -5.88
N THR A 68 5.79 12.67 -4.68
CA THR A 68 6.80 12.62 -3.64
C THR A 68 7.07 11.18 -3.20
N PHE A 69 6.04 10.33 -3.23
CA PHE A 69 6.16 8.91 -2.95
C PHE A 69 5.23 8.11 -3.85
N PHE A 70 5.72 6.99 -4.34
CA PHE A 70 4.92 5.97 -5.03
C PHE A 70 5.48 4.60 -4.67
N ALA A 71 4.60 3.64 -4.47
CA ALA A 71 5.01 2.26 -4.27
C ALA A 71 3.95 1.28 -4.81
N LYS A 72 4.43 0.24 -5.48
CA LYS A 72 3.68 -0.99 -5.73
C LYS A 72 4.10 -2.03 -4.71
N PHE A 73 3.13 -2.58 -4.01
CA PHE A 73 3.35 -3.60 -3.00
C PHE A 73 3.05 -4.98 -3.56
N GLY A 74 3.75 -5.99 -3.03
CA GLY A 74 3.30 -7.36 -3.10
C GLY A 74 2.29 -7.68 -2.00
N GLN A 75 1.66 -8.85 -2.08
CA GLN A 75 0.66 -9.28 -1.12
C GLN A 75 1.19 -9.17 0.33
N PRO A 76 0.57 -8.34 1.19
CA PRO A 76 0.99 -8.22 2.58
C PRO A 76 0.70 -9.49 3.35
N ARG A 77 1.51 -9.78 4.36
CA ARG A 77 1.26 -10.87 5.29
C ARG A 77 1.70 -10.52 6.71
N VAL A 78 1.05 -11.13 7.68
CA VAL A 78 1.45 -11.08 9.09
C VAL A 78 1.90 -12.45 9.55
N GLU A 79 2.88 -12.47 10.44
CA GLU A 79 3.31 -13.68 11.15
C GLU A 79 3.19 -13.44 12.64
N PHE A 80 2.25 -14.13 13.27
CA PHE A 80 2.08 -14.08 14.72
C PHE A 80 3.14 -14.95 15.39
N ILE A 81 4.03 -14.32 16.16
CA ILE A 81 5.04 -15.02 16.96
C ILE A 81 4.35 -15.64 18.19
N CYS A 82 3.43 -14.86 18.79
CA CYS A 82 2.58 -15.29 19.88
C CYS A 82 1.20 -14.62 19.76
N ASN A 83 0.37 -14.72 20.80
CA ASN A 83 -0.95 -14.10 20.86
C ASN A 83 -0.92 -12.58 21.12
N HIS A 84 0.23 -11.97 21.38
CA HIS A 84 0.38 -10.52 21.65
C HIS A 84 1.29 -9.80 20.65
N GLU A 85 2.09 -10.55 19.89
CA GLU A 85 3.12 -9.99 19.01
C GLU A 85 3.01 -10.59 17.61
N LEU A 86 3.16 -9.72 16.60
CA LEU A 86 3.17 -10.10 15.21
C LEU A 86 4.23 -9.31 14.43
N ILE A 87 4.69 -9.90 13.33
CA ILE A 87 5.53 -9.24 12.33
C ILE A 87 4.66 -8.95 11.12
N LEU A 88 4.54 -7.69 10.73
CA LEU A 88 3.99 -7.30 9.44
C LEU A 88 5.09 -7.36 8.38
N LYS A 89 4.87 -8.12 7.32
CA LYS A 89 5.76 -8.22 6.16
C LYS A 89 5.11 -7.50 4.98
N LEU A 90 5.73 -6.39 4.58
CA LEU A 90 5.40 -5.65 3.37
C LEU A 90 6.53 -5.86 2.37
N ASN A 91 6.17 -6.17 1.12
CA ASN A 91 7.13 -6.28 0.03
C ASN A 91 6.93 -5.10 -0.92
N ILE A 92 7.94 -4.26 -1.12
CA ILE A 92 7.90 -3.19 -2.12
C ILE A 92 8.47 -3.78 -3.41
N ILE A 93 7.64 -3.91 -4.44
CA ILE A 93 8.05 -4.45 -5.74
C ILE A 93 8.71 -3.34 -6.57
N GLU A 94 8.10 -2.16 -6.54
CA GLU A 94 8.54 -0.98 -7.28
C GLU A 94 8.19 0.25 -6.44
N GLY A 95 8.99 1.30 -6.52
CA GLY A 95 8.63 2.56 -5.88
C GLY A 95 9.77 3.55 -5.86
N HIS A 96 9.43 4.78 -5.50
CA HIS A 96 10.39 5.86 -5.32
C HIS A 96 9.95 6.80 -4.21
N TYR A 97 10.94 7.53 -3.70
CA TYR A 97 10.74 8.61 -2.74
C TYR A 97 11.56 9.81 -3.18
N ASN A 98 10.89 10.84 -3.66
CA ASN A 98 11.51 12.03 -4.23
C ASN A 98 11.72 13.10 -3.15
N LEU A 99 12.94 13.17 -2.62
CA LEU A 99 13.33 14.14 -1.57
C LEU A 99 13.23 15.60 -2.04
N GLU A 100 13.42 15.86 -3.33
CA GLU A 100 13.37 17.22 -3.89
C GLU A 100 11.97 17.83 -3.85
N ASN A 101 10.94 16.99 -3.89
CA ASN A 101 9.54 17.41 -3.79
C ASN A 101 9.12 17.77 -2.35
N GLN A 102 10.00 17.61 -1.35
CA GLN A 102 9.74 18.03 0.03
C GLN A 102 10.01 19.53 0.28
N LYS A 103 10.77 20.20 -0.58
CA LYS A 103 11.03 21.63 -0.45
C LYS A 103 9.83 22.43 -0.94
N VAL A 104 8.84 22.59 -0.08
CA VAL A 104 7.96 23.76 -0.14
C VAL A 104 8.76 24.90 0.49
N ASP A 105 9.38 25.74 -0.32
CA ASP A 105 9.79 27.06 0.18
C ASP A 105 8.51 27.83 0.57
N PRO A 106 8.38 28.28 1.82
CA PRO A 106 7.22 29.03 2.28
C PRO A 106 7.30 30.51 1.90
N GLN A 107 7.54 30.83 0.62
CA GLN A 107 7.42 32.20 0.10
C GLN A 107 6.99 32.20 -1.37
N GLN A 108 5.71 32.47 -1.62
CA GLN A 108 5.20 33.37 -2.67
C GLN A 108 3.79 33.81 -2.32
#